data_AF-A0A8X6NN30-F1
#
_entry.id   AF-A0A8X6NN30-F1
#
_cell.length_a   1.000
_cell.length_b   1.000
_cell.length_c   1.000
_cell.angle_alpha   90.00
_cell.angle_beta   90.00
_cell.angle_gamma   90.00
#
_symmetry.space_group_name_H-M   'P 1'
#
loop_
_entity.id
_entity.type
_entity.pdbx_description
1 polymer ?
#
loop_
_entity_poly.entity_id
_entity_poly.type
_entity_poly.pdbx_seq_one_letter_code
_entity_poly.pdbx_strand_id
1 'polypeptide(L)'
;MALFLIVPSSISSIEYERNSSPLDSVKLNSVRTDLTSSVSKRSSDVTSFLKSTAISDQPSELKFADCEEIKKHGHNKSGIYTIWPRSRVGHCSLEVYCDMDTSGGGWTVIQRRGKFGGPMNFFDQNWELYKDGFGFLNEEFWLGNDNIHALTNQGHYTIRFDLQQKNGGRAYALYDKFWIDNEEQKYKLHISGYSGDAGDSMAYHNGMFFSTRDRDNDRSDYYNCAKDRSSGWWFNYCMECNLNGLYRDGTYTAPYNDGIDWHTFGGYKNSLVATEIKIRPNNKACRRPFSLHHSKIVDV
;
A
#
# COMPACT_ATOMS: atom_id res chain seq x y z
N MET A 1 71.30 -77.76 15.55
CA MET A 1 71.36 -77.59 17.02
C MET A 1 72.46 -76.57 17.30
N ALA A 2 72.10 -75.30 17.44
CA ALA A 2 71.95 -74.58 18.72
C ALA A 2 73.32 -74.22 19.34
N LEU A 3 73.73 -72.94 19.25
CA LEU A 3 73.73 -71.91 20.33
C LEU A 3 74.83 -72.19 21.38
N PHE A 4 75.70 -71.30 21.85
CA PHE A 4 75.74 -69.86 22.09
C PHE A 4 77.23 -69.46 22.23
N LEU A 5 77.64 -68.24 21.88
CA LEU A 5 78.76 -67.57 22.56
C LEU A 5 78.53 -66.05 22.65
N ILE A 6 78.16 -65.64 23.88
CA ILE A 6 78.71 -64.56 24.72
C ILE A 6 79.29 -63.33 24.00
N VAL A 7 78.70 -62.16 24.29
CA VAL A 7 79.24 -60.82 23.98
C VAL A 7 79.71 -60.17 25.29
N PRO A 8 80.89 -59.52 25.34
CA PRO A 8 81.16 -58.46 26.29
C PRO A 8 81.26 -57.08 25.62
N SER A 9 80.55 -56.17 26.28
CA SER A 9 80.64 -54.71 26.36
C SER A 9 81.99 -54.03 26.08
N SER A 10 81.98 -53.02 25.21
CA SER A 10 82.34 -51.61 25.53
C SER A 10 82.39 -50.77 24.24
N ILE A 11 81.50 -49.77 24.12
CA ILE A 11 81.61 -48.70 23.12
C ILE A 11 81.60 -47.38 23.89
N SER A 12 82.74 -46.69 23.85
CA SER A 12 82.89 -45.30 24.24
C SER A 12 82.21 -44.39 23.22
N SER A 13 81.45 -43.43 23.75
CA SER A 13 80.72 -42.37 23.07
C SER A 13 81.61 -41.54 22.14
N ILE A 14 81.19 -41.37 20.89
CA ILE A 14 81.67 -40.28 20.01
C ILE A 14 80.49 -39.33 19.83
N GLU A 15 80.64 -38.10 20.33
CA GLU A 15 79.78 -36.97 20.00
C GLU A 15 79.89 -36.66 18.51
N TYR A 16 78.76 -36.65 17.81
CA TYR A 16 78.68 -36.09 16.47
C TYR A 16 78.05 -34.70 16.58
N GLU A 17 78.86 -33.66 16.37
CA GLU A 17 78.40 -32.28 16.27
C GLU A 17 77.34 -32.15 15.17
N ARG A 18 76.17 -31.63 15.56
CA ARG A 18 75.10 -31.29 14.63
C ARG A 18 75.42 -29.93 14.00
N ASN A 19 76.24 -29.92 12.95
CA ASN A 19 76.52 -28.73 12.16
C ASN A 19 75.29 -28.36 11.30
N SER A 20 74.31 -27.65 11.88
CA SER A 20 73.25 -27.00 11.11
C SER A 20 73.73 -25.61 10.69
N SER A 21 73.99 -25.43 9.39
CA SER A 21 74.39 -24.13 8.85
C SER A 21 73.24 -23.10 9.02
N PRO A 22 73.52 -21.84 9.41
CA PRO A 22 72.50 -20.79 9.50
C PRO A 22 71.85 -20.41 8.16
N LEU A 23 72.39 -20.89 7.02
CA LEU A 23 71.96 -20.49 5.69
C LEU A 23 70.70 -21.22 5.21
N ASP A 24 70.46 -22.45 5.69
CA ASP A 24 69.32 -23.28 5.25
C ASP A 24 68.01 -22.91 5.97
N SER A 25 68.08 -22.49 7.24
CA SER A 25 66.91 -22.06 8.01
C SER A 25 66.34 -20.73 7.48
N VAL A 26 67.19 -19.81 7.02
CA VAL A 26 66.78 -18.52 6.44
C VAL A 26 66.06 -18.73 5.11
N LYS A 27 66.58 -19.62 4.24
CA LYS A 27 65.92 -19.97 2.97
C LYS A 27 64.59 -20.66 3.19
N LEU A 28 64.51 -21.59 4.15
CA LEU A 28 63.27 -22.30 4.48
C LEU A 28 62.19 -21.35 5.03
N ASN A 29 62.60 -20.38 5.87
CA ASN A 29 61.70 -19.36 6.40
C ASN A 29 61.19 -18.42 5.29
N SER A 30 62.06 -18.02 4.35
CA SER A 30 61.67 -17.21 3.18
C SER A 30 60.60 -17.91 2.35
N VAL A 31 60.83 -19.19 2.00
CA VAL A 31 59.88 -20.01 1.23
C VAL A 31 58.56 -20.17 1.99
N ARG A 32 58.61 -20.32 3.33
CA ARG A 32 57.41 -20.41 4.17
C ARG A 32 56.60 -19.11 4.14
N THR A 33 57.25 -17.95 4.24
CA THR A 33 56.57 -16.65 4.11
C THR A 33 55.98 -16.40 2.73
N ASP A 34 56.65 -16.86 1.67
CA ASP A 34 56.14 -16.74 0.30
C ASP A 34 54.92 -17.64 0.07
N LEU A 35 54.93 -18.87 0.63
CA LEU A 35 53.77 -19.74 0.59
C LEU A 35 52.59 -19.19 1.39
N THR A 36 52.82 -18.65 2.59
CA THR A 36 51.73 -18.12 3.43
C THR A 36 51.12 -16.86 2.84
N SER A 37 51.92 -15.98 2.24
CA SER A 37 51.41 -14.79 1.53
C SER A 37 50.58 -15.16 0.30
N SER A 38 51.02 -16.17 -0.46
CA SER A 38 50.31 -16.68 -1.64
C SER A 38 48.98 -17.34 -1.29
N VAL A 39 48.95 -18.12 -0.20
CA VAL A 39 47.71 -18.73 0.34
C VAL A 39 46.76 -17.68 0.87
N SER A 40 47.26 -16.67 1.60
CA SER A 40 46.46 -15.56 2.10
C SER A 40 45.82 -14.76 0.96
N LYS A 41 46.58 -14.48 -0.10
CA LYS A 41 46.09 -13.80 -1.31
C LYS A 41 45.03 -14.62 -2.05
N ARG A 42 45.25 -15.92 -2.25
CA ARG A 42 44.22 -16.81 -2.83
C ARG A 42 42.98 -16.90 -1.96
N SER A 43 43.11 -16.91 -0.64
CA SER A 43 41.98 -16.90 0.30
C SER A 43 41.17 -15.60 0.19
N SER A 44 41.84 -14.44 0.08
CA SER A 44 41.15 -13.16 -0.15
C SER A 44 40.46 -13.09 -1.52
N ASP A 45 41.08 -13.66 -2.56
CA ASP A 45 40.51 -13.69 -3.92
C ASP A 45 39.29 -14.63 -3.99
N VAL A 46 39.34 -15.78 -3.32
CA VAL A 46 38.17 -16.68 -3.19
C VAL A 46 37.07 -16.02 -2.36
N THR A 47 37.42 -15.30 -1.30
CA THR A 47 36.43 -14.59 -0.46
C THR A 47 35.77 -13.43 -1.22
N SER A 48 36.53 -12.69 -2.04
CA SER A 48 35.99 -11.61 -2.87
C SER A 48 35.12 -12.16 -4.01
N PHE A 49 35.51 -13.28 -4.61
CA PHE A 49 34.72 -13.99 -5.62
C PHE A 49 33.44 -14.59 -5.03
N LEU A 50 33.49 -15.17 -3.83
CA LEU A 50 32.30 -15.64 -3.10
C LEU A 50 31.38 -14.49 -2.71
N LYS A 51 31.91 -13.31 -2.40
CA LYS A 51 31.11 -12.09 -2.17
C LYS A 51 30.49 -11.53 -3.44
N SER A 52 31.11 -11.69 -4.61
CA SER A 52 30.55 -11.22 -5.89
C SER A 52 29.59 -12.24 -6.54
N THR A 53 29.72 -13.52 -6.19
CA THR A 53 28.83 -14.62 -6.64
C THR A 53 27.72 -14.93 -5.64
N ALA A 54 27.80 -14.43 -4.41
CA ALA A 54 26.63 -14.29 -3.56
C ALA A 54 25.66 -13.34 -4.26
N ILE A 55 24.66 -13.94 -4.92
CA ILE A 55 23.41 -13.26 -5.28
C ILE A 55 23.02 -12.47 -4.03
N SER A 56 22.98 -11.14 -4.13
CA SER A 56 22.44 -10.36 -3.04
C SER A 56 20.99 -10.79 -2.92
N ASP A 57 20.70 -11.64 -1.95
CA ASP A 57 19.36 -11.89 -1.45
C ASP A 57 18.94 -10.64 -0.68
N GLN A 58 18.91 -9.50 -1.38
CA GLN A 58 18.10 -8.37 -0.97
C GLN A 58 16.68 -8.93 -1.03
N PRO A 59 15.93 -8.96 0.10
CA PRO A 59 14.54 -9.34 0.04
C PRO A 59 13.92 -8.47 -1.04
N SER A 60 13.39 -9.07 -2.10
CA SER A 60 12.60 -8.30 -3.07
C SER A 60 11.59 -7.51 -2.24
N GLU A 61 11.65 -6.18 -2.27
CA GLU A 61 10.72 -5.36 -1.48
C GLU A 61 9.32 -5.89 -1.74
N LEU A 62 8.65 -6.32 -0.66
CA LEU A 62 7.32 -6.90 -0.76
C LEU A 62 6.39 -5.81 -1.33
N LYS A 63 5.93 -6.02 -2.55
CA LYS A 63 5.04 -5.10 -3.25
C LYS A 63 3.61 -5.37 -2.84
N PHE A 64 3.10 -4.57 -1.92
CA PHE A 64 1.71 -4.68 -1.44
C PHE A 64 0.76 -3.97 -2.40
N ALA A 65 -0.35 -4.61 -2.74
CA ALA A 65 -1.31 -4.04 -3.70
C ALA A 65 -2.17 -2.91 -3.13
N ASP A 66 -2.36 -2.89 -1.80
CA ASP A 66 -3.16 -1.91 -1.06
C ASP A 66 -2.82 -1.90 0.44
N CYS A 67 -3.51 -1.05 1.20
CA CYS A 67 -3.31 -0.89 2.64
C CYS A 67 -3.72 -2.13 3.46
N GLU A 68 -4.61 -2.97 2.95
CA GLU A 68 -5.02 -4.21 3.64
C GLU A 68 -3.88 -5.23 3.61
N GLU A 69 -3.18 -5.35 2.49
CA GLU A 69 -1.97 -6.18 2.41
C GLU A 69 -0.85 -5.66 3.30
N ILE A 70 -0.60 -4.35 3.30
CA ILE A 70 0.35 -3.71 4.23
C ILE A 70 0.01 -4.09 5.68
N LYS A 71 -1.27 -3.97 6.06
CA LYS A 71 -1.73 -4.29 7.41
C LYS A 71 -1.53 -5.77 7.77
N LYS A 72 -1.86 -6.69 6.86
CA LYS A 72 -1.66 -8.14 7.07
C LYS A 72 -0.19 -8.52 7.29
N HIS A 73 0.74 -7.72 6.78
CA HIS A 73 2.18 -7.92 6.99
C HIS A 73 2.71 -7.19 8.24
N GLY A 74 1.84 -6.77 9.16
CA GLY A 74 2.21 -6.29 10.49
C GLY A 74 2.43 -4.78 10.59
N HIS A 75 2.25 -4.04 9.49
CA HIS A 75 2.31 -2.58 9.51
C HIS A 75 0.98 -2.00 10.04
N ASN A 76 0.94 -1.70 11.33
CA ASN A 76 -0.29 -1.34 12.04
C ASN A 76 -0.40 0.17 12.39
N LYS A 77 0.43 1.04 11.81
CA LYS A 77 0.38 2.49 12.05
C LYS A 77 -0.25 3.20 10.87
N SER A 78 -1.19 4.10 11.12
CA SER A 78 -1.73 4.97 10.07
C SER A 78 -0.65 5.91 9.54
N GLY A 79 -0.66 6.18 8.23
CA GLY A 79 0.36 7.00 7.59
C GLY A 79 0.40 6.83 6.07
N ILE A 80 1.37 7.48 5.45
CA ILE A 80 1.62 7.37 4.00
C ILE A 80 2.44 6.11 3.73
N TYR A 81 2.00 5.32 2.76
CA TYR A 81 2.67 4.12 2.30
C TYR A 81 2.72 4.07 0.78
N THR A 82 3.70 3.36 0.26
CA THR A 82 3.77 3.01 -1.16
C THR A 82 3.11 1.66 -1.41
N ILE A 83 2.22 1.61 -2.40
CA ILE A 83 1.53 0.39 -2.87
C ILE A 83 1.77 0.19 -4.37
N TRP A 84 1.53 -1.04 -4.84
CA TRP A 84 1.67 -1.45 -6.24
C TRP A 84 0.37 -2.12 -6.72
N PRO A 85 -0.65 -1.34 -7.11
CA PRO A 85 -1.91 -1.90 -7.60
C PRO A 85 -1.67 -2.82 -8.81
N ARG A 86 -2.27 -4.01 -8.78
CA ARG A 86 -2.07 -5.09 -9.76
C ARG A 86 -2.59 -4.76 -11.15
N SER A 87 -3.60 -3.91 -11.22
CA SER A 87 -4.29 -3.51 -12.46
C SER A 87 -3.57 -2.38 -13.21
N ARG A 88 -2.56 -1.72 -12.61
CA ARG A 88 -1.82 -0.64 -13.31
C ARG A 88 -0.78 -1.21 -14.25
N VAL A 89 -0.81 -0.70 -15.49
CA VAL A 89 0.18 -1.02 -16.53
C VAL A 89 1.58 -0.60 -16.06
N GLY A 90 2.58 -1.46 -16.23
CA GLY A 90 3.98 -1.15 -15.94
C GLY A 90 4.42 -1.27 -14.48
N HIS A 91 3.59 -1.83 -13.58
CA HIS A 91 3.94 -1.99 -12.15
C HIS A 91 4.30 -0.67 -11.44
N CYS A 92 3.66 0.44 -11.81
CA CYS A 92 3.91 1.73 -11.19
C CYS A 92 3.43 1.77 -9.73
N SER A 93 4.27 2.29 -8.85
CA SER A 93 3.96 2.53 -7.44
C SER A 93 3.03 3.72 -7.26
N LEU A 94 2.20 3.69 -6.20
CA LEU A 94 1.31 4.77 -5.78
C LEU A 94 1.56 5.06 -4.31
N GLU A 95 1.73 6.33 -3.94
CA GLU A 95 1.66 6.72 -2.53
C GLU A 95 0.20 6.90 -2.12
N VAL A 96 -0.17 6.34 -0.97
CA VAL A 96 -1.53 6.41 -0.41
C VAL A 96 -1.47 6.65 1.08
N TYR A 97 -2.50 7.28 1.62
CA TYR A 97 -2.70 7.29 3.08
C TYR A 97 -3.44 6.02 3.50
N CYS A 98 -2.82 5.23 4.36
CA CYS A 98 -3.43 4.07 4.99
C CYS A 98 -3.98 4.43 6.37
N ASP A 99 -5.28 4.21 6.56
CA ASP A 99 -5.91 4.21 7.88
C ASP A 99 -5.89 2.77 8.43
N MET A 100 -5.05 2.58 9.45
CA MET A 100 -4.81 1.31 10.13
C MET A 100 -5.65 1.15 11.40
N ASP A 101 -6.49 2.12 11.74
CA ASP A 101 -7.17 2.18 13.03
C ASP A 101 -8.68 1.90 12.88
N THR A 102 -9.35 2.53 11.92
CA THR A 102 -10.81 2.50 11.79
C THR A 102 -11.34 1.10 11.51
N SER A 103 -12.21 0.57 12.37
CA SER A 103 -12.92 -0.71 12.15
C SER A 103 -11.99 -1.86 11.71
N GLY A 104 -10.86 -2.00 12.40
CA GLY A 104 -9.86 -3.02 12.09
C GLY A 104 -8.83 -2.60 11.04
N GLY A 105 -8.84 -1.36 10.55
CA GLY A 105 -7.82 -0.76 9.66
C GLY A 105 -7.71 -1.40 8.28
N GLY A 106 -6.58 -1.14 7.61
CA GLY A 106 -6.30 -1.64 6.25
C GLY A 106 -7.03 -0.83 5.17
N TRP A 107 -7.44 0.40 5.49
CA TRP A 107 -8.18 1.25 4.57
C TRP A 107 -7.24 2.12 3.75
N THR A 108 -7.43 2.14 2.44
CA THR A 108 -6.80 3.12 1.54
C THR A 108 -7.71 4.34 1.44
N VAL A 109 -7.27 5.50 1.94
CA VAL A 109 -8.03 6.75 1.86
C VAL A 109 -7.91 7.30 0.43
N ILE A 110 -9.04 7.58 -0.21
CA ILE A 110 -9.12 8.08 -1.59
C ILE A 110 -9.55 9.56 -1.66
N GLN A 111 -10.14 10.08 -0.59
CA GLN A 111 -10.48 11.49 -0.43
C GLN A 111 -10.42 11.88 1.05
N ARG A 112 -9.94 13.09 1.33
CA ARG A 112 -10.05 13.72 2.65
C ARG A 112 -10.44 15.18 2.51
N ARG A 113 -11.37 15.64 3.37
CA ARG A 113 -11.75 17.05 3.57
C ARG A 113 -11.59 17.44 5.03
N GLY A 114 -11.19 18.68 5.28
CA GLY A 114 -11.05 19.20 6.65
C GLY A 114 -10.45 20.61 6.69
N LYS A 115 -10.27 21.15 7.89
CA LYS A 115 -9.66 22.47 8.07
C LYS A 115 -8.13 22.40 8.05
N PHE A 116 -7.56 22.38 6.85
CA PHE A 116 -6.10 22.33 6.63
C PHE A 116 -5.50 23.67 6.15
N GLY A 117 -6.30 24.73 6.06
CA GLY A 117 -5.84 26.07 5.65
C GLY A 117 -5.87 26.30 4.13
N GLY A 118 -6.37 25.34 3.35
CA GLY A 118 -6.62 25.50 1.92
C GLY A 118 -7.80 26.45 1.60
N PRO A 119 -7.93 26.90 0.34
CA PRO A 119 -9.02 27.77 -0.08
C PRO A 119 -10.37 27.02 -0.05
N MET A 120 -11.46 27.75 0.19
CA MET A 120 -12.82 27.18 0.26
C MET A 120 -13.20 26.35 -0.97
N ASN A 121 -12.74 26.75 -2.15
CA ASN A 121 -13.00 26.11 -3.45
C ASN A 121 -11.87 25.16 -3.89
N PHE A 122 -11.08 24.62 -2.96
CA PHE A 122 -9.96 23.73 -3.27
C PHE A 122 -10.35 22.52 -4.15
N PHE A 123 -11.59 22.04 -4.08
CA PHE A 123 -12.10 20.94 -4.89
C PHE A 123 -12.81 21.38 -6.20
N ASP A 124 -12.88 22.68 -6.51
CA ASP A 124 -13.36 23.18 -7.80
C ASP A 124 -12.28 22.99 -8.89
N GLN A 125 -12.00 21.73 -9.20
CA GLN A 125 -10.96 21.31 -10.12
C GLN A 125 -11.54 20.82 -11.45
N ASN A 126 -10.69 20.79 -12.47
CA ASN A 126 -11.03 20.34 -13.82
C ASN A 126 -10.95 18.81 -13.95
N TRP A 127 -11.34 18.28 -15.12
CA TRP A 127 -11.34 16.85 -15.40
C TRP A 127 -9.97 16.21 -15.19
N GLU A 128 -8.93 16.83 -15.72
CA GLU A 128 -7.56 16.31 -15.68
C GLU A 128 -7.06 16.15 -14.23
N LEU A 129 -7.29 17.14 -13.38
CA LEU A 129 -6.89 17.05 -11.97
C LEU A 129 -7.70 16.00 -11.21
N TYR A 130 -9.00 15.84 -11.50
CA TYR A 130 -9.79 14.75 -10.92
C TYR A 130 -9.36 13.37 -11.43
N LYS A 131 -8.87 13.28 -12.67
CA LYS A 131 -8.29 12.07 -13.26
C LYS A 131 -6.99 11.67 -12.58
N ASP A 132 -6.03 12.60 -12.48
CA ASP A 132 -4.69 12.34 -11.97
C ASP A 132 -4.61 12.30 -10.44
N GLY A 133 -5.42 13.13 -9.78
CA GLY A 133 -5.38 13.39 -8.35
C GLY A 133 -4.76 14.74 -8.01
N PHE A 134 -5.10 15.27 -6.83
CA PHE A 134 -4.61 16.56 -6.35
C PHE A 134 -4.61 16.63 -4.82
N GLY A 135 -3.82 17.56 -4.29
CA GLY A 135 -3.67 17.79 -2.85
C GLY A 135 -2.58 16.94 -2.20
N PHE A 136 -2.61 16.90 -0.87
CA PHE A 136 -1.56 16.26 -0.08
C PHE A 136 -2.15 15.16 0.81
N LEU A 137 -1.52 13.98 0.81
CA LEU A 137 -2.04 12.79 1.52
C LEU A 137 -2.16 12.97 3.03
N ASN A 138 -1.50 13.97 3.62
CA ASN A 138 -1.57 14.36 5.03
C ASN A 138 -2.58 15.50 5.31
N GLU A 139 -3.22 16.05 4.27
CA GLU A 139 -4.17 17.17 4.34
C GLU A 139 -5.46 16.84 3.54
N GLU A 140 -6.02 17.80 2.80
CA GLU A 140 -7.08 17.54 1.83
C GLU A 140 -6.51 17.03 0.51
N PHE A 141 -7.13 16.00 -0.04
CA PHE A 141 -6.73 15.45 -1.34
C PHE A 141 -7.85 14.65 -2.01
N TRP A 142 -7.70 14.46 -3.32
CA TRP A 142 -8.38 13.46 -4.13
C TRP A 142 -7.33 12.55 -4.76
N LEU A 143 -7.47 11.23 -4.60
CA LEU A 143 -6.43 10.29 -5.05
C LEU A 143 -6.27 10.23 -6.57
N GLY A 144 -7.29 10.63 -7.33
CA GLY A 144 -7.32 10.55 -8.79
C GLY A 144 -8.19 9.39 -9.27
N ASN A 145 -9.06 9.65 -10.25
CA ASN A 145 -10.00 8.68 -10.77
C ASN A 145 -9.31 7.50 -11.45
N ASP A 146 -8.17 7.70 -12.10
CA ASP A 146 -7.38 6.59 -12.68
C ASP A 146 -6.87 5.65 -11.58
N ASN A 147 -6.43 6.21 -10.46
CA ASN A 147 -5.93 5.46 -9.31
C ASN A 147 -7.07 4.71 -8.60
N ILE A 148 -8.22 5.37 -8.41
CA ILE A 148 -9.42 4.76 -7.81
C ILE A 148 -9.95 3.64 -8.71
N HIS A 149 -9.99 3.85 -10.04
CA HIS A 149 -10.37 2.82 -11.00
C HIS A 149 -9.45 1.61 -10.88
N ALA A 150 -8.13 1.82 -10.94
CA ALA A 150 -7.15 0.74 -10.83
C ALA A 150 -7.34 -0.06 -9.52
N LEU A 151 -7.40 0.62 -8.38
CA LEU A 151 -7.57 -0.02 -7.08
C LEU A 151 -8.88 -0.81 -7.01
N THR A 152 -9.99 -0.25 -7.46
CA THR A 152 -11.30 -0.88 -7.28
C THR A 152 -11.59 -1.99 -8.30
N ASN A 153 -10.82 -2.09 -9.38
CA ASN A 153 -10.97 -3.13 -10.40
C ASN A 153 -9.95 -4.27 -10.27
N GLN A 154 -9.06 -4.26 -9.27
CA GLN A 154 -8.16 -5.39 -9.00
C GLN A 154 -8.77 -6.47 -8.09
N GLY A 155 -10.02 -6.28 -7.64
CA GLY A 155 -10.74 -7.17 -6.74
C GLY A 155 -12.09 -6.59 -6.34
N HIS A 156 -12.76 -7.19 -5.35
CA HIS A 156 -13.97 -6.61 -4.77
C HIS A 156 -13.60 -5.65 -3.64
N TYR A 157 -14.08 -4.41 -3.69
CA TYR A 157 -13.82 -3.41 -2.67
C TYR A 157 -15.11 -2.97 -1.98
N THR A 158 -14.99 -2.78 -0.67
CA THR A 158 -15.93 -2.02 0.15
C THR A 158 -15.46 -0.56 0.21
N ILE A 159 -16.40 0.37 0.19
CA ILE A 159 -16.14 1.81 0.43
C ILE A 159 -16.80 2.24 1.74
N ARG A 160 -16.11 3.08 2.49
CA ARG A 160 -16.58 3.72 3.72
C ARG A 160 -16.47 5.23 3.58
N PHE A 161 -17.51 5.92 4.01
CA PHE A 161 -17.59 7.37 4.16
C PHE A 161 -17.64 7.67 5.65
N ASP A 162 -16.66 8.39 6.18
CA ASP A 162 -16.67 8.92 7.55
C ASP A 162 -17.02 10.41 7.50
N LEU A 163 -18.01 10.84 8.28
CA LEU A 163 -18.62 12.16 8.20
C LEU A 163 -18.60 12.85 9.57
N GLN A 164 -18.30 14.16 9.59
CA GLN A 164 -18.34 14.96 10.81
C GLN A 164 -19.01 16.33 10.58
N GLN A 165 -19.99 16.65 11.42
CA GLN A 165 -20.63 17.96 11.52
C GLN A 165 -19.88 18.91 12.45
N LYS A 166 -20.13 20.21 12.30
CA LYS A 166 -19.55 21.27 13.14
C LYS A 166 -19.90 21.12 14.63
N ASN A 167 -21.10 20.64 14.94
CA ASN A 167 -21.55 20.38 16.32
C ASN A 167 -20.90 19.14 16.96
N GLY A 168 -19.99 18.46 16.27
CA GLY A 168 -19.32 17.25 16.75
C GLY A 168 -20.05 15.94 16.40
N GLY A 169 -21.25 16.00 15.81
CA GLY A 169 -21.97 14.83 15.33
C GLY A 169 -21.15 14.06 14.30
N ARG A 170 -21.09 12.74 14.43
CA ARG A 170 -20.37 11.84 13.53
C ARG A 170 -21.30 10.73 13.04
N ALA A 171 -21.12 10.33 11.79
CA ALA A 171 -21.79 9.20 11.20
C ALA A 171 -20.91 8.57 10.12
N TYR A 172 -21.26 7.38 9.68
CA TYR A 172 -20.63 6.71 8.57
C TYR A 172 -21.63 6.02 7.65
N ALA A 173 -21.23 5.86 6.40
CA ALA A 173 -21.90 5.00 5.43
C ALA A 173 -20.90 3.99 4.88
N LEU A 174 -21.31 2.73 4.74
CA LEU A 174 -20.51 1.62 4.26
C LEU A 174 -21.25 0.92 3.14
N TYR A 175 -20.58 0.64 2.03
CA TYR A 175 -21.15 -0.09 0.90
C TYR A 175 -20.28 -1.29 0.58
N ASP A 176 -20.87 -2.49 0.66
CA ASP A 176 -20.16 -3.76 0.48
C ASP A 176 -19.53 -3.92 -0.91
N LYS A 177 -20.08 -3.26 -1.95
CA LYS A 177 -19.58 -3.29 -3.33
C LYS A 177 -19.41 -1.87 -3.86
N PHE A 178 -18.17 -1.52 -4.20
CA PHE A 178 -17.81 -0.25 -4.82
C PHE A 178 -16.74 -0.45 -5.88
N TRP A 179 -16.95 0.16 -7.05
CA TRP A 179 -15.95 0.35 -8.08
C TRP A 179 -16.38 1.44 -9.06
N ILE A 180 -15.43 1.93 -9.86
CA ILE A 180 -15.71 2.85 -10.96
C ILE A 180 -15.18 2.30 -12.27
N ASP A 181 -15.85 2.62 -13.38
CA ASP A 181 -15.34 2.31 -14.72
C ASP A 181 -14.10 3.17 -15.05
N ASN A 182 -13.48 2.91 -16.21
CA ASN A 182 -12.35 3.68 -16.72
C ASN A 182 -12.79 5.06 -17.28
N GLU A 183 -11.82 5.82 -17.81
CA GLU A 183 -12.09 7.15 -18.39
C GLU A 183 -13.00 7.12 -19.62
N GLU A 184 -12.91 6.10 -20.47
CA GLU A 184 -13.76 5.95 -21.67
C GLU A 184 -15.24 5.86 -21.28
N GLN A 185 -15.52 5.26 -20.14
CA GLN A 185 -16.84 5.19 -19.51
C GLN A 185 -17.03 6.27 -18.42
N LYS A 186 -16.23 7.34 -18.47
CA LYS A 186 -16.37 8.56 -17.66
C LYS A 186 -16.40 8.28 -16.16
N TYR A 187 -15.63 7.29 -15.72
CA TYR A 187 -15.53 6.90 -14.31
C TYR A 187 -16.88 6.61 -13.66
N LYS A 188 -17.81 5.98 -14.39
CA LYS A 188 -19.15 5.65 -13.91
C LYS A 188 -19.12 4.93 -12.56
N LEU A 189 -19.94 5.38 -11.63
CA LEU A 189 -20.05 4.81 -10.29
C LEU A 189 -20.86 3.52 -10.27
N HIS A 190 -20.37 2.51 -9.56
CA HIS A 190 -21.11 1.32 -9.19
C HIS A 190 -21.02 1.13 -7.68
N ILE A 191 -22.14 1.29 -6.98
CA ILE A 191 -22.18 1.23 -5.51
C ILE A 191 -23.44 0.52 -5.02
N SER A 192 -23.30 -0.39 -4.06
CA SER A 192 -24.43 -1.15 -3.48
C SER A 192 -24.08 -1.83 -2.16
N GLY A 193 -25.10 -2.32 -1.45
CA GLY A 193 -24.95 -3.03 -0.17
C GLY A 193 -24.71 -2.06 0.99
N TYR A 194 -25.55 -1.02 1.07
CA TYR A 194 -25.48 0.00 2.11
C TYR A 194 -25.66 -0.58 3.52
N SER A 195 -24.90 -0.03 4.45
CA SER A 195 -25.08 -0.12 5.90
C SER A 195 -24.45 1.11 6.57
N GLY A 196 -24.78 1.37 7.83
CA GLY A 196 -24.25 2.50 8.59
C GLY A 196 -25.35 3.33 9.23
N ASP A 197 -24.97 4.47 9.78
CA ASP A 197 -25.85 5.37 10.55
C ASP A 197 -26.00 6.76 9.90
N ALA A 198 -25.33 7.03 8.77
CA ALA A 198 -25.45 8.29 8.04
C ALA A 198 -26.71 8.40 7.14
N GLY A 199 -27.48 7.32 6.97
CA GLY A 199 -28.45 7.15 5.88
C GLY A 199 -27.79 7.02 4.49
N ASP A 200 -28.55 6.54 3.51
CA ASP A 200 -28.04 6.19 2.16
C ASP A 200 -28.21 7.32 1.15
N SER A 201 -27.38 8.36 1.22
CA SER A 201 -27.38 9.44 0.21
C SER A 201 -26.60 9.10 -1.06
N MET A 202 -25.82 8.00 -1.13
CA MET A 202 -25.13 7.61 -2.36
C MET A 202 -25.99 6.77 -3.31
N ALA A 203 -27.08 6.16 -2.83
CA ALA A 203 -28.01 5.42 -3.68
C ALA A 203 -28.47 6.23 -4.91
N TYR A 204 -28.74 7.52 -4.73
CA TYR A 204 -29.14 8.44 -5.81
C TYR A 204 -28.07 8.64 -6.90
N HIS A 205 -26.81 8.36 -6.57
CA HIS A 205 -25.65 8.55 -7.44
C HIS A 205 -25.21 7.25 -8.14
N ASN A 206 -25.78 6.10 -7.77
CA ASN A 206 -25.40 4.83 -8.37
C ASN A 206 -25.67 4.81 -9.89
N GLY A 207 -24.67 4.42 -10.67
CA GLY A 207 -24.74 4.40 -12.13
C GLY A 207 -24.56 5.76 -12.81
N MET A 208 -24.24 6.83 -12.08
CA MET A 208 -23.94 8.14 -12.68
C MET A 208 -22.50 8.20 -13.20
N PHE A 209 -22.30 8.98 -14.25
CA PHE A 209 -20.97 9.34 -14.73
C PHE A 209 -20.37 10.43 -13.84
N PHE A 210 -19.05 10.46 -13.78
CA PHE A 210 -18.35 11.56 -13.12
C PHE A 210 -18.44 12.82 -14.00
N SER A 211 -18.61 13.98 -13.37
CA SER A 211 -18.68 15.27 -14.06
C SER A 211 -17.80 16.29 -13.34
N THR A 212 -17.21 17.20 -14.10
CA THR A 212 -16.43 18.35 -13.62
C THR A 212 -16.88 19.62 -14.33
N ARG A 213 -16.44 20.79 -13.87
CA ARG A 213 -16.85 22.09 -14.44
C ARG A 213 -16.58 22.23 -15.94
N ASP A 214 -15.61 21.50 -16.46
CA ASP A 214 -15.17 21.50 -17.86
C ASP A 214 -15.62 20.26 -18.64
N ARG A 215 -16.21 19.26 -17.99
CA ARG A 215 -16.74 18.05 -18.64
C ARG A 215 -18.06 17.62 -18.00
N ASP A 216 -19.14 17.98 -18.66
CA ASP A 216 -20.51 17.71 -18.23
C ASP A 216 -20.96 16.31 -18.65
N ASN A 217 -21.28 15.46 -17.69
CA ASN A 217 -21.82 14.12 -17.92
C ASN A 217 -22.99 13.81 -16.98
N ASP A 218 -23.59 14.84 -16.37
CA ASP A 218 -24.74 14.66 -15.48
C ASP A 218 -26.03 14.44 -16.29
N ARG A 219 -27.18 14.30 -15.60
CA ARG A 219 -28.46 14.00 -16.27
C ARG A 219 -29.29 15.24 -16.60
N SER A 220 -28.77 16.44 -16.34
CA SER A 220 -29.45 17.69 -16.62
C SER A 220 -29.16 18.18 -18.02
N ASP A 221 -30.20 18.43 -18.80
CA ASP A 221 -30.08 19.12 -20.09
C ASP A 221 -30.02 20.66 -19.93
N TYR A 222 -30.27 21.18 -18.72
CA TYR A 222 -30.53 22.62 -18.49
C TYR A 222 -29.41 23.35 -17.76
N TYR A 223 -28.64 22.65 -16.95
CA TYR A 223 -27.60 23.22 -16.10
C TYR A 223 -26.49 22.22 -15.91
N ASN A 224 -25.29 22.72 -15.61
CA ASN A 224 -24.12 21.90 -15.32
C ASN A 224 -23.96 21.77 -13.82
N CYS A 225 -24.28 20.61 -13.26
CA CYS A 225 -24.25 20.38 -11.82
C CYS A 225 -22.85 20.62 -11.23
N ALA A 226 -21.80 20.22 -11.95
CA ALA A 226 -20.44 20.41 -11.47
C ALA A 226 -20.04 21.89 -11.35
N LYS A 227 -20.50 22.75 -12.25
CA LYS A 227 -20.34 24.22 -12.15
C LYS A 227 -21.13 24.79 -10.99
N ASP A 228 -22.42 24.46 -10.90
CA ASP A 228 -23.33 25.01 -9.88
C ASP A 228 -23.02 24.51 -8.46
N ARG A 229 -22.27 23.40 -8.34
CA ARG A 229 -21.83 22.81 -7.06
C ARG A 229 -20.33 22.97 -6.84
N SER A 230 -19.63 23.65 -7.75
CA SER A 230 -18.21 23.98 -7.69
C SER A 230 -17.31 22.80 -7.30
N SER A 231 -17.52 21.65 -7.94
CA SER A 231 -16.82 20.40 -7.59
C SER A 231 -16.97 19.33 -8.67
N GLY A 232 -16.13 18.31 -8.61
CA GLY A 232 -16.28 17.08 -9.39
C GLY A 232 -16.98 16.00 -8.56
N TRP A 233 -18.01 15.38 -9.13
CA TRP A 233 -18.77 14.30 -8.47
C TRP A 233 -19.53 13.45 -9.48
N TRP A 234 -20.10 12.34 -9.00
CA TRP A 234 -21.05 11.51 -9.76
C TRP A 234 -22.44 12.14 -9.75
N PHE A 235 -22.59 13.33 -10.32
CA PHE A 235 -23.85 14.06 -10.32
C PHE A 235 -24.95 13.34 -11.12
N ASN A 236 -26.16 13.42 -10.60
CA ASN A 236 -27.41 13.01 -11.25
C ASN A 236 -28.19 14.30 -11.63
N TYR A 237 -29.27 14.65 -10.91
CA TYR A 237 -30.04 15.90 -11.13
C TYR A 237 -30.33 16.63 -9.79
N CYS A 238 -29.37 17.27 -9.12
CA CYS A 238 -27.92 17.08 -9.23
C CYS A 238 -27.39 16.06 -8.22
N MET A 239 -27.85 16.11 -6.96
CA MET A 239 -27.20 15.35 -5.89
C MET A 239 -28.10 15.18 -4.66
N GLU A 240 -27.87 14.09 -3.93
CA GLU A 240 -28.25 13.94 -2.51
C GLU A 240 -27.05 14.04 -1.58
N CYS A 241 -25.84 13.83 -2.07
CA CYS A 241 -24.62 14.18 -1.36
C CYS A 241 -23.57 14.74 -2.32
N ASN A 242 -22.68 15.56 -1.77
CA ASN A 242 -21.52 16.07 -2.47
C ASN A 242 -20.39 16.31 -1.48
N LEU A 243 -19.49 15.34 -1.33
CA LEU A 243 -18.37 15.49 -0.39
C LEU A 243 -17.21 16.31 -0.98
N ASN A 244 -17.30 16.66 -2.26
CA ASN A 244 -16.30 17.47 -2.96
C ASN A 244 -16.70 18.95 -3.03
N GLY A 245 -17.85 19.35 -2.46
CA GLY A 245 -18.30 20.75 -2.48
C GLY A 245 -17.37 21.74 -1.75
N LEU A 246 -17.77 23.00 -1.77
CA LEU A 246 -17.11 24.12 -1.09
C LEU A 246 -17.05 23.89 0.42
N TYR A 247 -15.91 24.20 1.02
CA TYR A 247 -15.73 24.09 2.46
C TYR A 247 -16.43 25.25 3.20
N ARG A 248 -17.71 25.10 3.52
CA ARG A 248 -18.55 26.19 4.12
C ARG A 248 -18.49 26.26 5.65
N ASP A 249 -17.76 25.35 6.33
CA ASP A 249 -17.61 25.27 7.79
C ASP A 249 -18.95 25.35 8.57
N GLY A 250 -19.89 24.45 8.26
CA GLY A 250 -21.22 24.37 8.89
C GLY A 250 -22.33 25.00 8.06
N THR A 251 -23.34 25.58 8.73
CA THR A 251 -24.51 26.17 8.08
C THR A 251 -24.15 27.34 7.18
N TYR A 252 -24.75 27.40 5.99
CA TYR A 252 -24.45 28.44 5.01
C TYR A 252 -25.68 28.89 4.22
N THR A 253 -25.61 30.11 3.67
CA THR A 253 -26.61 30.66 2.75
C THR A 253 -25.96 30.87 1.39
N ALA A 254 -26.53 30.27 0.35
CA ALA A 254 -26.06 30.32 -1.03
C ALA A 254 -27.23 29.99 -1.99
N PRO A 255 -27.20 30.40 -3.26
CA PRO A 255 -28.23 30.01 -4.24
C PRO A 255 -28.26 28.48 -4.47
N TYR A 256 -27.11 27.82 -4.31
CA TYR A 256 -26.93 26.40 -4.62
C TYR A 256 -26.47 25.59 -3.41
N ASN A 257 -26.84 24.31 -3.34
CA ASN A 257 -26.36 23.38 -2.31
C ASN A 257 -24.93 22.94 -2.64
N ASP A 258 -24.00 23.87 -2.52
CA ASP A 258 -22.62 23.76 -3.00
C ASP A 258 -21.62 23.44 -1.88
N GLY A 259 -22.09 23.15 -0.66
CA GLY A 259 -21.26 22.74 0.47
C GLY A 259 -20.87 21.26 0.44
N ILE A 260 -20.14 20.83 1.47
CA ILE A 260 -19.83 19.42 1.72
C ILE A 260 -21.05 18.77 2.39
N ASP A 261 -22.01 18.31 1.59
CA ASP A 261 -23.34 17.91 2.09
C ASP A 261 -23.56 16.39 2.03
N TRP A 262 -24.29 15.85 3.01
CA TRP A 262 -24.83 14.49 3.03
C TRP A 262 -26.29 14.55 3.52
N HIS A 263 -27.25 14.47 2.59
CA HIS A 263 -28.65 14.82 2.83
C HIS A 263 -29.26 14.09 4.03
N THR A 264 -29.07 12.77 4.16
CA THR A 264 -29.72 11.98 5.22
C THR A 264 -29.10 12.14 6.61
N PHE A 265 -28.01 12.91 6.74
CA PHE A 265 -27.34 13.16 8.02
C PHE A 265 -27.31 14.63 8.40
N GLY A 266 -26.83 15.50 7.49
CA GLY A 266 -26.73 16.94 7.71
C GLY A 266 -27.86 17.76 7.08
N GLY A 267 -28.67 17.15 6.21
CA GLY A 267 -29.53 17.88 5.30
C GLY A 267 -28.74 18.62 4.22
N TYR A 268 -29.40 19.56 3.56
CA TYR A 268 -28.74 20.54 2.70
C TYR A 268 -28.42 21.80 3.50
N LYS A 269 -27.48 22.62 3.00
CA LYS A 269 -27.09 23.90 3.63
C LYS A 269 -26.43 23.77 4.99
N ASN A 270 -25.88 22.60 5.29
CA ASN A 270 -25.13 22.34 6.51
C ASN A 270 -23.90 21.52 6.17
N SER A 271 -22.86 22.23 5.77
CA SER A 271 -21.63 21.63 5.29
C SER A 271 -20.92 20.90 6.43
N LEU A 272 -20.56 19.66 6.18
CA LEU A 272 -19.66 18.87 7.00
C LEU A 272 -18.30 19.58 7.10
N VAL A 273 -17.64 19.38 8.24
CA VAL A 273 -16.34 20.00 8.57
C VAL A 273 -15.17 19.02 8.44
N ALA A 274 -15.45 17.72 8.38
CA ALA A 274 -14.46 16.73 8.01
C ALA A 274 -15.13 15.54 7.33
N THR A 275 -14.49 15.03 6.28
CA THR A 275 -14.91 13.80 5.61
C THR A 275 -13.70 12.98 5.20
N GLU A 276 -13.83 11.67 5.24
CA GLU A 276 -12.90 10.77 4.57
C GLU A 276 -13.69 9.75 3.75
N ILE A 277 -13.21 9.49 2.54
CA ILE A 277 -13.66 8.38 1.71
C ILE A 277 -12.53 7.39 1.64
N LYS A 278 -12.78 6.13 2.01
CA LYS A 278 -11.75 5.10 2.09
C LYS A 278 -12.25 3.74 1.63
N ILE A 279 -11.38 2.96 1.00
CA ILE A 279 -11.71 1.65 0.41
C ILE A 279 -10.87 0.53 1.04
N ARG A 280 -11.44 -0.67 1.09
CA ARG A 280 -10.75 -1.87 1.58
C ARG A 280 -11.28 -3.12 0.85
N PRO A 281 -10.42 -4.11 0.52
CA PRO A 281 -10.87 -5.34 -0.11
C PRO A 281 -11.95 -6.06 0.70
N ASN A 282 -13.02 -6.48 0.01
CA ASN A 282 -14.10 -7.27 0.57
C ASN A 282 -13.85 -8.77 0.31
N ASN A 283 -13.12 -9.41 1.24
CA ASN A 283 -12.74 -10.82 1.12
C ASN A 283 -13.85 -11.81 1.55
N LYS A 284 -15.09 -11.36 1.74
CA LYS A 284 -16.21 -12.24 2.15
C LYS A 284 -16.47 -13.39 1.16
N ALA A 285 -16.01 -13.29 -0.10
CA ALA A 285 -16.20 -14.32 -1.13
C ALA A 285 -15.15 -15.46 -1.13
N CYS A 286 -14.02 -15.32 -0.44
CA CYS A 286 -12.94 -16.34 -0.42
C CYS A 286 -12.86 -17.12 0.90
N ARG A 287 -14.00 -17.40 1.53
CA ARG A 287 -14.11 -18.45 2.55
C ARG A 287 -14.86 -19.63 1.96
N ARG A 288 -14.19 -20.47 1.16
CA ARG A 288 -14.69 -21.84 0.98
C ARG A 288 -14.63 -22.50 2.36
N PRO A 289 -15.74 -23.01 2.92
CA PRO A 289 -15.63 -23.86 4.08
C PRO A 289 -14.77 -25.06 3.67
N PHE A 290 -13.60 -25.20 4.30
CA PHE A 290 -12.86 -26.45 4.27
C PHE A 290 -13.75 -27.49 4.96
N SER A 291 -14.60 -28.17 4.19
CA SER A 291 -15.30 -29.36 4.67
C SER A 291 -14.24 -30.45 4.76
N LEU A 292 -13.71 -30.67 5.96
CA LEU A 292 -12.94 -31.86 6.29
C LEU A 292 -13.87 -33.07 6.17
N HIS A 293 -13.99 -33.62 4.97
CA HIS A 293 -14.50 -34.98 4.80
C HIS A 293 -13.46 -35.93 5.42
N HIS A 294 -13.68 -36.31 6.67
CA HIS A 294 -13.05 -37.50 7.25
C HIS A 294 -13.64 -38.72 6.54
N SER A 295 -12.94 -39.20 5.53
CA SER A 295 -13.15 -40.56 5.02
C SER A 295 -12.82 -41.53 6.15
N LYS A 296 -13.84 -42.17 6.73
CA LYS A 296 -13.66 -43.32 7.59
C LYS A 296 -13.03 -44.43 6.75
N ILE A 297 -11.80 -44.80 7.08
CA ILE A 297 -11.20 -46.07 6.68
C ILE A 297 -12.04 -47.15 7.39
N VAL A 298 -12.66 -48.01 6.59
CA VAL A 298 -13.27 -49.26 7.05
C VAL A 298 -12.23 -50.33 6.79
N ASP A 299 -11.60 -50.83 7.86
CA ASP A 299 -10.78 -52.03 7.80
C ASP A 299 -11.72 -53.25 7.65
N VAL A 300 -11.48 -54.04 6.60
CA VAL A 300 -11.91 -55.44 6.46
C VAL A 300 -10.71 -56.26 6.03
#